data_AF-A0A9D6BJA1-F1
#
_entry.id   AF-A0A9D6BJA1-F1
#
_cell.length_a   1.000
_cell.length_b   1.000
_cell.length_c   1.000
_cell.angle_alpha   90.00
_cell.angle_beta   90.00
_cell.angle_gamma   90.00
#
_symmetry.space_group_name_H-M   'P 1'
#
loop_
_entity.id
_entity.type
_entity.pdbx_description
1 polymer ?
#
loop_
_entity_poly.entity_id
_entity_poly.type
_entity_poly.pdbx_seq_one_letter_code
_entity_poly.pdbx_strand_id
1 'polypeptide(L)' 'MHRSPSPSPARPSAPPRLVLGSTSTYRRELLARLGLAFDAVAPHTDESPRPGE' A
#
# COMPACT_ATOMS: atom_id res chain seq x y z
N MET A 1 -39.15 -26.24 1.07
CA MET A 1 -37.72 -26.55 0.93
C MET A 1 -37.09 -25.51 0.01
N HIS A 2 -36.55 -24.41 0.56
CA HIS A 2 -35.87 -23.36 -0.24
C HIS A 2 -34.45 -23.24 0.32
N ARG A 3 -33.46 -23.72 -0.44
CA ARG A 3 -32.05 -23.68 -0.04
C ARG A 3 -31.44 -22.44 -0.70
N SER A 4 -31.10 -21.43 0.09
CA SER A 4 -30.39 -20.24 -0.40
C SER A 4 -29.03 -20.64 -0.99
N PRO A 5 -28.56 -19.98 -2.07
CA PRO A 5 -27.23 -20.22 -2.59
C PRO A 5 -26.17 -19.72 -1.59
N SER A 6 -25.12 -20.51 -1.39
CA SER A 6 -23.95 -20.13 -0.60
C SER A 6 -23.12 -19.11 -1.40
N PRO A 7 -22.58 -18.04 -0.77
CA PRO A 7 -21.66 -17.15 -1.48
C PRO A 7 -20.40 -17.93 -1.85
N SER A 8 -20.05 -17.90 -3.14
CA SER A 8 -18.77 -18.41 -3.64
C SER A 8 -17.66 -17.48 -3.12
N PRO A 9 -16.49 -17.98 -2.70
CA PRO A 9 -15.39 -17.12 -2.29
C PRO A 9 -14.98 -16.23 -3.48
N ALA A 10 -15.12 -14.92 -3.31
CA ALA A 10 -14.67 -13.96 -4.30
C ALA A 10 -13.18 -14.17 -4.56
N ARG A 11 -12.81 -14.43 -5.82
CA ARG A 11 -11.41 -14.47 -6.24
C ARG A 11 -10.79 -13.10 -5.95
N PRO A 12 -9.56 -13.03 -5.41
CA PRO A 12 -8.92 -11.75 -5.20
C PRO A 12 -8.84 -11.00 -6.54
N SER A 13 -9.34 -9.76 -6.54
CA SER A 13 -9.16 -8.82 -7.66
C SER A 13 -7.67 -8.52 -7.84
N ALA A 14 -7.32 -7.86 -8.95
CA ALA A 14 -5.97 -7.43 -9.27
C ALA A 14 -5.20 -6.86 -8.05
N PRO A 15 -3.86 -7.00 -8.01
CA PRO A 15 -3.06 -6.54 -6.87
C PRO A 15 -3.30 -5.05 -6.61
N PRO A 16 -3.32 -4.63 -5.34
CA PRO A 16 -3.53 -3.23 -4.97
C PRO A 16 -2.40 -2.36 -5.53
N ARG A 17 -2.74 -1.11 -5.86
CA ARG A 17 -1.76 -0.11 -6.26
C ARG A 17 -0.79 0.17 -5.10
N LEU A 18 0.51 0.13 -5.38
CA LEU A 18 1.55 0.42 -4.40
C LEU A 18 1.92 1.92 -4.44
N VAL A 19 2.09 2.53 -3.27
CA VAL A 19 2.53 3.93 -3.11
C VAL A 19 3.69 4.01 -2.14
N LEU A 20 4.77 4.67 -2.55
CA LEU A 20 5.90 5.02 -1.70
C LEU A 20 5.64 6.38 -1.05
N GLY A 21 5.29 6.38 0.24
CA GLY A 21 5.07 7.59 1.06
C GLY A 21 6.38 8.26 1.53
N SER A 22 7.36 8.43 0.65
CA SER A 22 8.66 9.01 0.96
C SER A 22 9.20 9.79 -0.22
N THR A 23 9.78 10.97 0.05
CA THR A 23 10.49 11.79 -0.95
C THR A 23 11.95 11.36 -1.15
N SER A 24 12.48 10.44 -0.34
CA SER A 24 13.85 9.93 -0.46
C SER A 24 14.11 9.21 -1.78
N THR A 25 15.08 9.70 -2.54
CA THR A 25 15.59 9.06 -3.78
C THR A 25 16.09 7.64 -3.52
N TYR A 26 16.83 7.44 -2.42
CA TYR A 26 17.35 6.12 -2.06
C TYR A 26 16.24 5.09 -1.83
N ARG A 27 15.17 5.46 -1.10
CA ARG A 27 14.02 4.56 -0.88
C ARG A 27 13.29 4.22 -2.19
N ARG A 28 13.20 5.18 -3.12
CA ARG A 28 12.63 4.96 -4.45
C ARG A 28 13.44 3.92 -5.24
N GLU A 29 14.76 4.08 -5.29
CA GLU A 29 15.65 3.14 -5.98
C GLU A 29 15.61 1.75 -5.35
N LEU A 30 15.60 1.67 -4.01
CA LEU A 30 15.50 0.40 -3.30
C LEU A 30 14.19 -0.33 -3.64
N LEU A 31 13.05 0.36 -3.63
CA LEU A 31 11.75 -0.23 -3.97
C LEU A 31 11.68 -0.65 -5.44
N ALA A 32 12.29 0.13 -6.35
CA ALA A 32 12.34 -0.18 -7.77
C ALA A 32 13.06 -1.50 -8.08
N ARG A 33 14.00 -1.94 -7.23
CA ARG A 33 14.68 -3.24 -7.39
C ARG A 33 13.72 -4.44 -7.28
N LEU A 34 12.53 -4.26 -6.70
CA LEU A 34 11.51 -5.32 -6.62
C LEU A 34 10.74 -5.51 -7.93
N GLY A 35 10.95 -4.64 -8.93
CA GLY A 35 10.24 -4.72 -10.22
C GLY A 35 8.73 -4.44 -10.12
N LEU A 36 8.28 -3.80 -9.03
CA LEU A 36 6.88 -3.45 -8.81
C LEU A 36 6.57 -2.08 -9.41
N ALA A 37 5.37 -1.92 -9.96
CA ALA A 37 4.83 -0.61 -10.30
C ALA A 37 4.38 0.10 -9.02
N PHE A 38 4.83 1.35 -8.82
CA PHE A 38 4.41 2.18 -7.69
C PHE A 38 4.48 3.67 -8.02
N ASP A 39 3.77 4.47 -7.25
CA ASP A 39 3.86 5.93 -7.29
C ASP A 39 4.58 6.47 -6.06
N ALA A 40 5.41 7.50 -6.23
CA ALA A 40 6.04 8.17 -5.10
C ALA A 40 5.25 9.44 -4.73
N VAL A 41 4.85 9.55 -3.47
CA VAL A 41 4.09 10.69 -2.94
C VAL A 41 4.77 11.18 -1.66
N ALA A 42 4.87 12.50 -1.50
CA ALA A 42 5.42 13.09 -0.28
C ALA A 42 4.50 12.78 0.92
N PRO A 43 5.07 12.36 2.07
CA PRO A 43 4.28 12.26 3.30
C PRO A 43 3.91 13.67 3.76
N HIS A 44 2.64 13.86 4.11
CA HIS A 44 2.12 15.12 4.66
C HIS A 44 1.98 14.99 6.18
N THR A 45 3.04 14.50 6.83
CA THR A 45 3.07 14.15 8.26
C THR A 45 4.03 15.08 9.01
N ASP A 46 3.63 15.54 10.18
CA ASP A 46 4.53 16.20 11.13
C ASP A 46 5.28 15.11 11.93
N GLU A 47 6.58 15.03 11.73
CA GLU A 47 7.46 14.07 12.42
C GLU A 47 8.06 14.64 13.72
N SER A 48 7.64 15.84 14.15
CA SER A 48 8.12 16.42 15.41
C SER A 48 7.81 15.48 16.58
N PRO A 49 8.82 15.17 17.42
CA PRO A 49 8.60 14.30 18.56
C PRO A 49 7.56 14.93 19.48
N ARG A 50 6.63 14.11 19.95
CA ARG A 50 5.69 14.56 20.98
C ARG A 50 6.40 14.63 22.32
N PRO A 51 5.93 15.47 23.26
CA PRO A 51 6.47 15.48 24.61
C PRO A 51 6.41 14.08 25.24
N GLY A 52 7.57 13.50 25.54
CA GLY A 52 7.70 12.18 26.17
C GLY A 52 7.87 10.98 25.24
N GLU A 53 8.06 11.20 23.93
CA GLU A 53 8.62 10.19 23.01
C GLU A 53 10.14 10.03 23.16
#